data_AF-A0A832ZKV8-F1
#
_entry.id   AF-A0A832ZKV8-F1
#
_cell.length_a   1.000
_cell.length_b   1.000
_cell.length_c   1.000
_cell.angle_alpha   90.00
_cell.angle_beta   90.00
_cell.angle_gamma   90.00
#
_symmetry.space_group_name_H-M   'P 1'
#
loop_
_entity.id
_entity.type
_entity.pdbx_description
1 polymer ?
#
loop_
_entity_poly.entity_id
_entity_poly.type
_entity_poly.pdbx_seq_one_letter_code
_entity_poly.pdbx_strand_id
1 'polypeptide(L)'
;WNNKGLVLQELGRYTEALMCYDKALEINPNMAEAWNNKGLVLYELGRYTEALMCFDKALEINPNMAEAWTAKGAVLYELGRYEEAQACFNMAERLK
;
A
#
# COMPACT_ATOMS: atom_id res chain seq x y z
N TRP A 1 -9.44 -10.56 -9.07
CA TRP A 1 -9.60 -10.15 -7.65
C TRP A 1 -9.09 -8.74 -7.40
N ASN A 2 -7.86 -8.39 -7.77
CA ASN A 2 -7.31 -7.03 -7.63
C ASN A 2 -8.22 -5.92 -8.22
N ASN A 3 -8.58 -5.99 -9.51
CA ASN A 3 -9.40 -4.94 -10.14
C ASN A 3 -10.79 -4.80 -9.51
N LYS A 4 -11.37 -5.90 -9.01
CA LYS A 4 -12.64 -5.85 -8.27
C LYS A 4 -12.45 -5.14 -6.92
N GLY A 5 -11.34 -5.41 -6.24
CA GLY A 5 -10.94 -4.70 -5.02
C GLY A 5 -10.81 -3.19 -5.27
N LEU A 6 -10.17 -2.80 -6.37
CA LEU A 6 -10.01 -1.40 -6.75
C LEU A 6 -11.36 -0.70 -6.94
N VAL A 7 -12.28 -1.31 -7.70
CA VAL A 7 -13.64 -0.75 -7.87
C VAL A 7 -14.38 -0.63 -6.54
N LEU A 8 -14.26 -1.62 -5.65
CA LEU A 8 -14.89 -1.57 -4.33
C LEU A 8 -14.29 -0.49 -3.43
N GLN A 9 -12.98 -0.27 -3.51
CA GLN A 9 -12.28 0.81 -2.82
C GLN A 9 -12.79 2.18 -3.28
N GLU A 10 -12.88 2.42 -4.59
CA GLU A 10 -13.43 3.67 -5.14
C GLU A 10 -14.89 3.91 -4.72
N LEU A 11 -15.64 2.84 -4.44
CA LEU A 11 -17.01 2.90 -3.90
C LEU A 11 -17.06 3.05 -2.37
N GLY A 12 -15.93 3.18 -1.68
CA GLY A 12 -15.84 3.27 -0.21
C GLY A 12 -16.14 1.96 0.52
N ARG A 13 -16.24 0.83 -0.19
CA ARG A 13 -16.55 -0.50 0.38
C ARG A 13 -15.26 -1.20 0.83
N TYR A 14 -14.58 -0.58 1.80
CA TYR A 14 -13.22 -0.93 2.20
C TYR A 14 -13.07 -2.38 2.71
N THR A 15 -13.99 -2.88 3.53
CA THR A 15 -13.93 -4.27 4.02
C THR A 15 -13.97 -5.29 2.88
N GLU A 16 -14.81 -5.07 1.87
CA GLU A 16 -14.93 -5.96 0.72
C GLU A 16 -13.75 -5.82 -0.25
N ALA A 17 -13.19 -4.60 -0.37
CA ALA A 17 -11.96 -4.36 -1.10
C ALA A 17 -10.81 -5.17 -0.50
N LEU A 18 -10.64 -5.14 0.83
CA LEU A 18 -9.62 -5.94 1.54
C LEU A 18 -9.76 -7.44 1.26
N MET A 19 -10.99 -7.98 1.37
CA MET A 19 -11.24 -9.39 1.02
C MET A 19 -10.87 -9.73 -0.42
N CYS A 20 -11.08 -8.79 -1.36
CA CYS A 20 -10.68 -8.98 -2.75
C CYS A 20 -9.16 -8.93 -2.91
N TYR A 21 -8.46 -8.06 -2.22
CA TYR A 21 -6.99 -8.03 -2.26
C TYR A 21 -6.39 -9.27 -1.61
N ASP A 22 -6.92 -9.74 -0.47
CA ASP A 22 -6.50 -10.98 0.17
C ASP A 22 -6.59 -12.17 -0.79
N LYS A 23 -7.73 -12.32 -1.49
CA LYS A 23 -7.89 -13.36 -2.52
C LYS A 23 -6.95 -13.19 -3.70
N ALA A 24 -6.61 -11.95 -4.09
CA ALA A 24 -5.63 -11.72 -5.14
C ALA A 24 -4.23 -12.21 -4.71
N LEU A 25 -3.88 -11.94 -3.45
CA LEU A 25 -2.60 -12.30 -2.85
C LEU A 25 -2.49 -13.80 -2.50
N GLU A 26 -3.59 -14.46 -2.17
CA GLU A 26 -3.65 -15.93 -2.06
C GLU A 26 -3.30 -16.62 -3.39
N ILE A 27 -3.74 -16.04 -4.51
CA ILE A 27 -3.49 -16.58 -5.86
C ILE A 27 -2.08 -16.20 -6.34
N ASN A 28 -1.67 -14.95 -6.12
CA ASN A 28 -0.34 -14.47 -6.45
C ASN A 28 0.22 -13.61 -5.32
N PRO A 29 1.03 -14.19 -4.41
CA PRO A 29 1.66 -13.46 -3.31
C PRO A 29 2.63 -12.37 -3.76
N ASN A 30 3.12 -12.45 -5.01
CA ASN A 30 4.09 -11.54 -5.60
C ASN A 30 3.43 -10.43 -6.45
N MET A 31 2.14 -10.17 -6.26
CA MET A 31 1.44 -9.07 -6.94
C MET A 31 1.64 -7.76 -6.18
N ALA A 32 2.69 -7.00 -6.53
CA ALA A 32 3.05 -5.75 -5.86
C ALA A 32 1.88 -4.74 -5.82
N GLU A 33 1.11 -4.63 -6.91
CA GLU A 33 -0.04 -3.72 -6.99
C GLU A 33 -1.14 -4.09 -5.99
N ALA A 34 -1.38 -5.39 -5.76
CA ALA A 34 -2.39 -5.84 -4.80
C ALA A 34 -1.96 -5.54 -3.36
N TRP A 35 -0.67 -5.69 -3.04
CA TRP A 35 -0.11 -5.26 -1.76
C TRP A 35 -0.23 -3.74 -1.58
N ASN A 36 0.13 -2.95 -2.59
CA ASN A 36 0.01 -1.50 -2.55
C ASN A 36 -1.45 -1.06 -2.32
N ASN A 37 -2.38 -1.58 -3.11
CA ASN A 37 -3.79 -1.22 -3.01
C ASN A 37 -4.41 -1.66 -1.68
N LYS A 38 -4.05 -2.85 -1.18
CA LYS A 38 -4.43 -3.29 0.17
C LYS A 38 -3.91 -2.31 1.24
N GLY A 39 -2.65 -1.89 1.12
CA GLY A 39 -2.04 -0.91 2.01
C GLY A 39 -2.78 0.44 2.02
N LEU A 40 -3.18 0.94 0.84
CA LEU A 40 -3.97 2.17 0.73
C LEU A 40 -5.32 2.05 1.45
N VAL A 41 -6.03 0.93 1.29
CA VAL A 41 -7.29 0.73 2.01
C VAL A 41 -7.08 0.62 3.53
N LEU A 42 -6.00 -0.03 3.99
CA LEU A 42 -5.67 -0.03 5.42
C LEU A 42 -5.37 1.40 5.93
N TYR A 43 -4.68 2.21 5.14
CA TYR A 43 -4.38 3.61 5.48
C TYR A 43 -5.66 4.43 5.65
N GLU A 44 -6.61 4.34 4.70
CA GLU A 44 -7.92 5.02 4.78
C GLU A 44 -8.74 4.58 6.02
N LEU A 45 -8.51 3.36 6.51
CA LEU A 45 -9.13 2.83 7.72
C LEU A 45 -8.37 3.19 9.01
N GLY A 46 -7.28 3.97 8.93
CA GLY A 46 -6.42 4.32 10.07
C GLY A 46 -5.57 3.15 10.60
N ARG A 47 -5.48 2.04 9.87
CA ARG A 47 -4.74 0.82 10.25
C ARG A 47 -3.28 0.92 9.78
N TYR A 48 -2.59 1.93 10.28
CA TYR A 48 -1.27 2.36 9.78
C TYR A 48 -0.19 1.28 9.87
N THR A 49 -0.11 0.52 10.96
CA THR A 49 0.90 -0.55 11.10
C THR A 49 0.74 -1.64 10.04
N GLU A 50 -0.50 -2.01 9.72
CA GLU A 50 -0.80 -3.02 8.71
C GLU A 50 -0.62 -2.48 7.29
N ALA A 51 -0.96 -1.21 7.07
CA ALA A 51 -0.65 -0.52 5.82
C ALA A 51 0.86 -0.51 5.54
N LEU A 52 1.67 -0.18 6.55
CA LEU A 52 3.13 -0.16 6.44
C LEU A 52 3.69 -1.53 6.00
N MET A 53 3.22 -2.62 6.61
CA MET A 53 3.61 -3.98 6.22
C MET A 53 3.25 -4.30 4.76
N CYS A 54 2.10 -3.83 4.29
CA CYS A 54 1.68 -4.04 2.91
C CYS A 54 2.58 -3.27 1.93
N PHE A 55 2.92 -2.02 2.24
CA PHE A 55 3.84 -1.24 1.39
C PHE A 55 5.26 -1.80 1.41
N ASP A 56 5.74 -2.29 2.56
CA ASP A 56 7.02 -3.00 2.64
C ASP A 56 7.04 -4.23 1.72
N LYS A 57 5.96 -5.02 1.71
CA LYS A 57 5.83 -6.17 0.81
C LYS A 57 5.77 -5.76 -0.66
N ALA A 58 5.02 -4.71 -0.99
CA ALA A 58 4.98 -4.19 -2.36
C ALA A 58 6.37 -3.77 -2.85
N LEU A 59 7.15 -3.10 -1.99
CA LEU A 59 8.51 -2.62 -2.29
C LEU A 59 9.56 -3.73 -2.27
N GLU A 60 9.38 -4.79 -1.48
CA GLU A 60 10.22 -6.00 -1.55
C GLU A 60 10.09 -6.68 -2.92
N ILE A 61 8.87 -6.69 -3.48
CA ILE A 61 8.58 -7.28 -4.80
C ILE A 61 9.00 -6.34 -5.93
N ASN A 62 8.64 -5.06 -5.84
CA ASN A 62 8.98 -4.03 -6.82
C ASN A 62 9.57 -2.79 -6.12
N PRO A 63 10.91 -2.74 -5.96
CA PRO A 63 11.58 -1.61 -5.31
C PRO A 63 11.44 -0.27 -6.02
N ASN A 64 11.06 -0.28 -7.30
CA ASN A 64 10.94 0.91 -8.15
C ASN A 64 9.50 1.48 -8.20
N MET A 65 8.57 0.96 -7.38
CA MET A 65 7.19 1.45 -7.33
C MET A 65 7.12 2.77 -6.55
N ALA A 66 7.22 3.90 -7.26
CA ALA A 66 7.25 5.25 -6.69
C ALA A 66 6.00 5.56 -5.84
N GLU A 67 4.84 5.04 -6.24
CA GLU A 67 3.57 5.20 -5.53
C GLU A 67 3.62 4.53 -4.14
N ALA A 68 4.21 3.32 -4.06
CA ALA A 68 4.35 2.59 -2.80
C ALA A 68 5.32 3.28 -1.84
N TRP A 69 6.41 3.89 -2.35
CA TRP A 69 7.29 4.73 -1.54
C TRP A 69 6.57 5.97 -1.00
N THR A 70 5.78 6.64 -1.83
CA THR A 70 4.98 7.80 -1.40
C THR A 70 3.97 7.40 -0.32
N ALA A 71 3.23 6.31 -0.53
CA ALA A 71 2.24 5.82 0.41
C ALA A 71 2.87 5.35 1.73
N LYS A 72 4.00 4.65 1.67
CA LYS A 72 4.79 4.29 2.86
C LYS A 72 5.25 5.53 3.64
N GLY A 73 5.72 6.56 2.95
CA GLY A 73 6.10 7.84 3.56
C GLY A 73 4.94 8.50 4.30
N ALA A 74 3.75 8.53 3.70
CA ALA A 74 2.54 9.06 4.33
C ALA A 74 2.17 8.29 5.61
N VAL A 75 2.22 6.96 5.57
CA VAL A 75 1.95 6.11 6.75
C VAL A 75 2.95 6.36 7.87
N LEU A 76 4.24 6.47 7.53
CA LEU A 76 5.29 6.77 8.51
C LEU A 76 5.11 8.16 9.14
N TYR A 77 4.64 9.13 8.35
CA TYR A 77 4.30 10.46 8.85
C TYR A 77 3.15 10.41 9.88
N GLU A 78 2.06 9.69 9.58
CA GLU A 78 0.95 9.48 10.53
C GLU A 78 1.39 8.78 11.82
N LEU A 79 2.41 7.94 11.74
CA LEU A 79 3.03 7.26 12.88
C LEU A 79 4.08 8.12 13.63
N GLY A 80 4.32 9.36 13.20
CA GLY A 80 5.31 10.26 13.79
C GLY A 80 6.77 9.93 13.46
N ARG A 81 7.02 9.03 12.50
CA ARG A 81 8.36 8.58 12.07
C ARG A 81 8.88 9.45 10.93
N TYR A 82 9.08 10.74 11.22
CA TYR A 82 9.30 11.77 10.20
C TYR A 82 10.58 11.60 9.38
N GLU A 83 11.69 11.17 10.00
CA GLU A 83 12.96 10.95 9.28
C GLU A 83 12.84 9.85 8.23
N GLU A 84 12.16 8.76 8.58
CA GLU A 84 11.92 7.64 7.68
C GLU A 84 10.91 7.99 6.58
N ALA A 85 9.90 8.80 6.92
CA ALA A 85 8.96 9.34 5.94
C ALA A 85 9.70 10.18 4.88
N GLN A 86 10.58 11.08 5.31
CA GLN A 86 11.39 11.91 4.40
C GLN A 86 12.28 11.04 3.50
N ALA A 87 12.90 9.99 4.04
CA ALA A 87 13.67 9.05 3.25
C ALA A 87 12.82 8.36 2.16
N CYS A 88 11.59 7.96 2.49
CA CYS A 88 10.66 7.36 1.54
C CYS A 88 10.26 8.35 0.44
N PHE A 89 9.94 9.60 0.78
CA PHE A 89 9.60 10.62 -0.22
C PHE A 89 10.77 10.93 -1.15
N ASN A 90 11.99 11.04 -0.62
CA ASN A 90 13.20 11.22 -1.43
C ASN A 90 13.41 10.05 -2.41
N MET A 91 13.11 8.81 -1.98
CA MET A 91 13.18 7.65 -2.86
C MET A 91 12.10 7.70 -3.94
N ALA A 92 10.87 8.07 -3.61
CA ALA A 92 9.79 8.24 -4.59
C ALA A 92 10.13 9.30 -5.65
N GLU A 93 10.71 10.43 -5.25
CA GLU A 93 11.13 11.50 -6.17
C GLU A 93 12.22 11.05 -7.14
N ARG A 94 13.15 10.21 -6.70
CA ARG A 94 14.21 9.66 -7.56
C ARG A 94 13.71 8.68 -8.62
N LEU A 95 12.53 8.10 -8.41
CA LEU A 95 11.92 7.10 -9.28
C LEU A 95 10.90 7.69 -10.26
N LYS A 96 10.59 8.99 -10.16
CA LYS A 96 9.78 9.74 -11.12
C LYS A 96 10.61 10.14 -12.34
#